data_AF-A0A7V3KYU2-F1
#
_entry.id   AF-A0A7V3KYU2-F1
#
_cell.length_a   1.000
_cell.length_b   1.000
_cell.length_c   1.000
_cell.angle_alpha   90.00
_cell.angle_beta   90.00
_cell.angle_gamma   90.00
#
_symmetry.space_group_name_H-M   'P 1'
#
loop_
_entity.id
_entity.type
_entity.pdbx_description
1 polymer ?
#
loop_
_entity_poly.entity_id
_entity_poly.type
_entity_poly.pdbx_seq_one_letter_code
_entity_poly.pdbx_strand_id
1 'polypeptide(L)'
;MKKRRSRWKIIVGLMAILGVIFLSLASFPAQDSRAQLETKDLRKEIQIINLVNGLELSPAQRQIILNKALQSQQWRQEAQNFYLSKESELNIILEKIKNLRLENKEVPPELARQFHQLEDQLKKKKVDFQEKITSLAQEIEKALEPHQLYALQNYVPCVIPPKGESRIGQVLDVQGIGRRLARLRSLPDPLYQRRKHDIINQTIEGIKLRTGFIPDEATTADLTAKLGDFYDCLRNLSEVDFEIKKEALAKEFMELTKPKLRPLALKQKIEIFLLSPEIISILEARPQEVQGRH
;
A
#
# COMPACT_ATOMS: atom_id res chain seq x y z
N MET A 1 34.34 -2.82 -53.01
CA MET A 1 34.74 -4.11 -52.40
C MET A 1 34.67 -4.01 -50.88
N LYS A 2 33.99 -4.97 -50.23
CA LYS A 2 34.16 -5.43 -48.83
C LYS A 2 34.05 -4.36 -47.72
N LYS A 3 33.24 -4.48 -46.66
CA LYS A 3 32.57 -5.65 -46.09
C LYS A 3 31.53 -5.18 -45.06
N ARG A 4 30.33 -5.76 -45.16
CA ARG A 4 29.46 -6.10 -44.03
C ARG A 4 30.29 -6.66 -42.88
N ARG A 5 30.07 -6.16 -41.65
CA ARG A 5 30.02 -6.89 -40.36
C ARG A 5 30.36 -5.94 -39.21
N SER A 6 29.34 -5.42 -38.53
CA SER A 6 29.41 -5.20 -37.06
C SER A 6 27.99 -4.96 -36.51
N ARG A 7 27.09 -5.92 -36.77
CA ARG A 7 25.79 -6.04 -36.09
C ARG A 7 25.87 -7.32 -35.24
N TRP A 8 26.65 -7.34 -34.16
CA TRP A 8 26.81 -8.53 -33.30
C TRP A 8 27.34 -8.19 -31.89
N LYS A 9 26.86 -7.10 -31.27
CA LYS A 9 27.09 -6.81 -29.83
C LYS A 9 25.88 -6.19 -29.09
N ILE A 10 24.64 -6.45 -29.54
CA ILE A 10 23.42 -6.14 -28.77
C ILE A 10 22.50 -7.38 -28.70
N ILE A 11 23.11 -8.57 -28.62
CA ILE A 11 22.39 -9.85 -28.44
C ILE A 11 22.91 -10.47 -27.14
N VAL A 12 22.55 -9.86 -26.00
CA VAL A 12 22.55 -10.52 -24.67
C VAL A 12 21.49 -9.89 -23.74
N GLY A 13 21.05 -8.66 -23.95
CA GLY A 13 20.12 -7.98 -23.04
C GLY A 13 18.63 -8.05 -23.39
N LEU A 14 18.05 -9.21 -23.72
CA LEU A 14 16.57 -9.38 -23.76
C LEU A 14 16.11 -10.85 -23.83
N MET A 15 16.83 -11.76 -23.16
CA MET A 15 16.45 -13.16 -22.94
C MET A 15 16.36 -13.40 -21.43
N ALA A 16 15.36 -12.79 -20.77
CA ALA A 16 15.10 -13.06 -19.35
C ALA A 16 13.63 -12.86 -18.93
N ILE A 17 12.69 -12.62 -19.85
CA ILE A 17 11.27 -12.54 -19.48
C ILE A 17 10.47 -13.24 -20.58
N LEU A 18 9.78 -14.30 -20.19
CA LEU A 18 8.92 -15.20 -20.97
C LEU A 18 9.60 -16.47 -21.48
N GLY A 19 9.63 -17.50 -20.62
CA GLY A 19 9.78 -18.86 -21.09
C GLY A 19 10.03 -19.92 -20.02
N VAL A 20 9.20 -20.04 -18.98
CA VAL A 20 8.82 -21.35 -18.40
C VAL A 20 7.43 -21.24 -17.78
N ILE A 21 6.39 -21.40 -18.61
CA ILE A 21 5.12 -21.96 -18.18
C ILE A 21 4.90 -23.16 -19.08
N PHE A 22 5.16 -24.36 -18.57
CA PHE A 22 4.21 -25.48 -18.67
C PHE A 22 4.73 -26.73 -17.92
N LEU A 23 3.78 -27.48 -17.38
CA LEU A 23 3.85 -28.82 -16.79
C LEU A 23 4.30 -28.97 -15.33
N SER A 24 3.33 -28.77 -14.43
CA SER A 24 2.95 -29.85 -13.52
C SER A 24 1.49 -29.69 -13.08
N LEU A 25 0.72 -30.75 -13.30
CA LEU A 25 -0.66 -30.93 -12.89
C LEU A 25 -0.84 -30.63 -11.39
N ALA A 26 -1.70 -29.68 -11.08
CA ALA A 26 -2.66 -29.80 -9.98
C ALA A 26 -3.80 -28.84 -10.27
N SER A 27 -4.96 -29.40 -10.58
CA SER A 27 -6.25 -28.70 -10.55
C SER A 27 -6.48 -28.16 -9.13
N PHE A 28 -6.21 -26.88 -8.91
CA PHE A 28 -6.74 -26.10 -7.78
C PHE A 28 -7.29 -24.78 -8.33
N PRO A 29 -8.54 -24.41 -7.97
CA PRO A 29 -9.44 -23.75 -8.90
C PRO A 29 -9.52 -22.24 -8.66
N ALA A 30 -10.16 -21.53 -9.59
CA ALA A 30 -10.56 -20.12 -9.52
C ALA A 30 -11.33 -19.67 -8.23
N GLN A 31 -11.57 -20.58 -7.29
CA GLN A 31 -12.17 -20.35 -5.98
C GLN A 31 -11.21 -19.63 -5.01
N ASP A 32 -9.90 -19.86 -5.13
CA ASP A 32 -8.90 -19.18 -4.29
C ASP A 32 -8.83 -17.68 -4.64
N SER A 33 -8.97 -17.32 -5.91
CA SER A 33 -8.98 -15.91 -6.35
C SER A 33 -10.19 -15.13 -5.84
N ARG A 34 -11.39 -15.73 -5.84
CA ARG A 34 -12.62 -15.07 -5.32
C ARG A 34 -12.58 -14.91 -3.80
N ALA A 35 -12.20 -15.94 -3.06
CA ALA A 35 -12.04 -15.84 -1.61
C ALA A 35 -10.95 -14.83 -1.21
N GLN A 36 -9.87 -14.72 -1.99
CA GLN A 36 -8.84 -13.69 -1.80
C GLN A 36 -9.32 -12.27 -2.14
N LEU A 37 -10.25 -12.10 -3.08
CA LEU A 37 -10.90 -10.82 -3.37
C LEU A 37 -11.83 -10.41 -2.22
N GLU A 38 -12.75 -11.29 -1.82
CA GLU A 38 -13.70 -11.03 -0.72
C GLU A 38 -12.99 -10.73 0.61
N THR A 39 -11.91 -11.45 0.94
CA THR A 39 -11.13 -11.18 2.15
C THR A 39 -10.32 -9.89 2.09
N LYS A 40 -9.87 -9.46 0.90
CA LYS A 40 -9.23 -8.14 0.71
C LYS A 40 -10.24 -7.01 0.89
N ASP A 41 -11.46 -7.20 0.40
CA ASP A 41 -12.54 -6.21 0.49
C ASP A 41 -12.97 -6.02 1.96
N LEU A 42 -13.19 -7.10 2.71
CA LEU A 42 -13.52 -7.03 4.14
C LEU A 42 -12.41 -6.38 4.99
N ARG A 43 -11.14 -6.65 4.69
CA ARG A 43 -10.02 -6.01 5.40
C ARG A 43 -10.02 -4.50 5.19
N LYS A 44 -10.26 -4.06 3.95
CA LYS A 44 -10.32 -2.64 3.60
C LYS A 44 -11.51 -1.98 4.27
N GLU A 45 -12.67 -2.64 4.29
CA GLU A 45 -13.87 -2.16 4.97
C GLU A 45 -13.61 -1.96 6.48
N ILE A 46 -13.02 -2.95 7.16
CA ILE A 46 -12.66 -2.84 8.58
C ILE A 46 -11.68 -1.68 8.82
N GLN A 47 -10.70 -1.48 7.95
CA GLN A 47 -9.77 -0.35 8.04
C GLN A 47 -10.51 0.99 7.95
N ILE A 48 -11.42 1.14 6.98
CA ILE A 48 -12.23 2.35 6.83
C ILE A 48 -13.12 2.57 8.05
N ILE A 49 -13.77 1.51 8.58
CA ILE A 49 -14.55 1.56 9.81
C ILE A 49 -13.69 2.07 10.97
N ASN A 50 -12.49 1.52 11.15
CA ASN A 50 -11.57 1.92 12.21
C ASN A 50 -11.17 3.40 12.09
N LEU A 51 -10.88 3.87 10.87
CA LEU A 51 -10.58 5.27 10.62
C LEU A 51 -11.79 6.17 10.93
N VAL A 52 -12.96 5.86 10.36
CA VAL A 52 -14.19 6.64 10.53
C VAL A 52 -14.63 6.70 12.01
N ASN A 53 -14.41 5.61 12.77
CA ASN A 53 -14.66 5.59 14.19
C ASN A 53 -13.72 6.51 14.96
N GLY A 54 -12.45 6.55 14.57
CA GLY A 54 -11.47 7.38 15.22
C GLY A 54 -11.54 8.88 14.84
N LEU A 55 -12.07 9.21 13.66
CA LEU A 55 -12.14 10.61 13.19
C LEU A 55 -13.25 11.41 13.87
N GLU A 56 -14.16 10.75 14.60
CA GLU A 56 -15.23 11.41 15.37
C GLU A 56 -16.02 12.43 14.55
N LEU A 57 -16.38 12.05 13.32
CA LEU A 57 -17.00 12.92 12.34
C LEU A 57 -18.36 13.44 12.80
N SER A 58 -18.58 14.75 12.71
CA SER A 58 -19.89 15.37 12.95
C SER A 58 -20.93 14.91 11.92
N PRO A 59 -22.25 15.03 12.20
CA PRO A 59 -23.29 14.69 11.22
C PRO A 59 -23.13 15.44 9.88
N ALA A 60 -22.77 16.73 9.95
CA ALA A 60 -22.52 17.55 8.77
C ALA A 60 -21.30 17.05 7.97
N GLN A 61 -20.19 16.73 8.65
CA GLN A 61 -18.99 16.18 8.01
C GLN A 61 -19.27 14.83 7.36
N ARG A 62 -20.02 13.95 8.03
CA ARG A 62 -20.45 12.66 7.47
C ARG A 62 -21.26 12.84 6.19
N GLN A 63 -22.22 13.76 6.17
CA GLN A 63 -23.03 14.01 4.99
C GLN A 63 -22.19 14.56 3.83
N ILE A 64 -21.23 15.46 4.12
CA ILE A 64 -20.28 15.95 3.12
C ILE A 64 -19.49 14.78 2.53
N ILE A 65 -18.87 13.95 3.37
CA ILE A 65 -18.07 12.81 2.91
C ILE A 65 -18.91 11.82 2.10
N LEU A 66 -20.12 11.50 2.56
CA LEU A 66 -21.04 10.60 1.85
C LEU A 66 -21.39 11.13 0.46
N ASN A 67 -21.78 12.40 0.35
CA ASN A 67 -22.11 13.03 -0.93
C ASN A 67 -20.90 13.00 -1.89
N LYS A 68 -19.69 13.26 -1.37
CA LYS A 68 -18.45 13.25 -2.17
C LYS A 68 -18.04 11.82 -2.56
N ALA A 69 -18.25 10.83 -1.70
CA ALA A 69 -18.01 9.43 -2.01
C ALA A 69 -18.95 8.92 -3.10
N LEU A 70 -20.25 9.28 -3.05
CA LEU A 70 -21.22 8.99 -4.11
C LEU A 70 -20.81 9.61 -5.46
N GLN A 71 -20.39 10.88 -5.45
CA GLN A 71 -19.86 11.55 -6.66
C GLN A 71 -18.61 10.83 -7.20
N SER A 72 -17.69 10.44 -6.32
CA SER A 72 -16.51 9.65 -6.70
C SER A 72 -16.90 8.31 -7.34
N GLN A 73 -17.87 7.60 -6.76
CA GLN A 73 -18.36 6.32 -7.28
C GLN A 73 -18.95 6.47 -8.68
N GLN A 74 -19.78 7.49 -8.90
CA GLN A 74 -20.35 7.79 -10.21
C GLN A 74 -19.23 8.03 -11.24
N TRP A 75 -18.25 8.88 -10.93
CA TRP A 75 -17.15 9.15 -11.85
C TRP A 75 -16.24 7.95 -12.08
N ARG A 76 -16.06 7.07 -11.10
CA ARG A 76 -15.36 5.79 -11.27
C ARG A 76 -16.08 4.90 -12.26
N GLN A 77 -17.41 4.79 -12.17
CA GLN A 77 -18.23 4.02 -13.11
C GLN A 77 -18.17 4.63 -14.52
N GLU A 78 -18.30 5.96 -14.66
CA GLU A 78 -18.17 6.64 -15.95
C GLU A 78 -16.78 6.42 -16.58
N ALA A 79 -15.72 6.49 -15.79
CA ALA A 79 -14.36 6.22 -16.25
C ALA A 79 -14.22 4.75 -16.67
N GLN A 80 -14.71 3.81 -15.85
CA GLN A 80 -14.68 2.39 -16.16
C GLN A 80 -15.43 2.06 -17.46
N ASN A 81 -16.64 2.58 -17.63
CA ASN A 81 -17.42 2.41 -18.86
C ASN A 81 -16.70 2.97 -20.08
N PHE A 82 -16.05 4.11 -19.95
CA PHE A 82 -15.21 4.66 -21.02
C PHE A 82 -14.06 3.71 -21.39
N TYR A 83 -13.33 3.18 -20.42
CA TYR A 83 -12.24 2.22 -20.68
C TYR A 83 -12.77 0.94 -21.34
N LEU A 84 -13.87 0.37 -20.83
CA LEU A 84 -14.52 -0.80 -21.41
C LEU A 84 -14.96 -0.56 -22.86
N SER A 85 -15.50 0.63 -23.16
CA SER A 85 -15.90 1.00 -24.53
C SER A 85 -14.72 1.06 -25.51
N LYS A 86 -13.50 1.23 -25.01
CA LYS A 86 -12.26 1.35 -25.80
C LYS A 86 -11.40 0.09 -25.82
N GLU A 87 -11.71 -0.87 -24.95
CA GLU A 87 -10.91 -2.09 -24.76
C GLU A 87 -10.82 -2.93 -26.04
N SER A 88 -11.96 -3.17 -26.71
CA SER A 88 -11.98 -3.94 -27.96
C SER A 88 -11.16 -3.27 -29.06
N GLU A 89 -11.32 -1.96 -29.23
CA GLU A 89 -10.57 -1.15 -30.22
C GLU A 89 -9.06 -1.24 -29.96
N LEU A 90 -8.65 -1.06 -28.70
CA LEU A 90 -7.25 -1.15 -28.28
C LEU A 90 -6.67 -2.55 -28.53
N ASN A 91 -7.40 -3.60 -28.15
CA ASN A 91 -6.97 -4.99 -28.33
C ASN A 91 -6.79 -5.34 -29.81
N ILE A 92 -7.68 -4.87 -30.68
CA ILE A 92 -7.55 -5.07 -32.14
C ILE A 92 -6.29 -4.40 -32.68
N ILE A 93 -6.02 -3.15 -32.28
CA ILE A 93 -4.83 -2.41 -32.70
C ILE A 93 -3.56 -3.11 -32.20
N LEU A 94 -3.53 -3.51 -30.92
CA LEU A 94 -2.39 -4.19 -30.31
C LEU A 94 -2.12 -5.56 -30.95
N GLU A 95 -3.15 -6.36 -31.23
CA GLU A 95 -2.98 -7.65 -31.92
C GLU A 95 -2.45 -7.45 -33.35
N LYS A 96 -2.94 -6.44 -34.09
CA LYS A 96 -2.38 -6.11 -35.41
C LYS A 96 -0.91 -5.72 -35.33
N ILE A 97 -0.55 -4.86 -34.37
CA ILE A 97 0.85 -4.47 -34.14
C ILE A 97 1.70 -5.71 -33.80
N LYS A 98 1.24 -6.54 -32.87
CA LYS A 98 1.92 -7.79 -32.47
C LYS A 98 2.18 -8.70 -33.66
N ASN A 99 1.16 -8.97 -34.49
CA ASN A 99 1.30 -9.85 -35.67
C ASN A 99 2.31 -9.29 -36.68
N LEU A 100 2.27 -7.98 -36.96
CA LEU A 100 3.28 -7.33 -37.81
C LEU A 100 4.70 -7.48 -37.26
N ARG A 101 4.87 -7.34 -35.94
CA ARG A 101 6.17 -7.47 -35.28
C ARG A 101 6.68 -8.92 -35.27
N LEU A 102 5.81 -9.92 -35.13
CA LEU A 102 6.16 -11.33 -35.27
C LEU A 102 6.69 -11.65 -36.68
N GLU A 103 6.13 -11.00 -37.70
CA GLU A 103 6.58 -11.11 -39.10
C GLU A 103 7.81 -10.24 -39.43
N ASN A 104 8.40 -9.56 -38.44
CA ASN A 104 9.47 -8.56 -38.62
C ASN A 104 9.11 -7.43 -39.61
N LYS A 105 7.83 -7.10 -39.77
CA LYS A 105 7.35 -5.99 -40.58
C LYS A 105 7.34 -4.69 -39.78
N GLU A 106 7.47 -3.58 -40.50
CA GLU A 106 7.27 -2.25 -39.92
C GLU A 106 5.79 -2.00 -39.64
N VAL A 107 5.50 -1.20 -38.62
CA VAL A 107 4.12 -0.80 -38.29
C VAL A 107 3.69 0.30 -39.26
N PRO A 108 2.60 0.13 -40.03
CA PRO A 108 2.11 1.16 -40.92
C PRO A 108 1.84 2.48 -40.18
N PRO A 109 2.18 3.64 -40.77
CA PRO A 109 1.98 4.94 -40.13
C PRO A 109 0.54 5.19 -39.68
N GLU A 110 -0.45 4.67 -40.41
CA GLU A 110 -1.87 4.79 -40.07
C GLU A 110 -2.22 4.03 -38.79
N LEU A 111 -1.70 2.81 -38.63
CA LEU A 111 -1.94 1.98 -37.44
C LEU A 111 -1.26 2.59 -36.20
N ALA A 112 -0.07 3.15 -36.37
CA ALA A 112 0.62 3.90 -35.32
C ALA A 112 -0.18 5.15 -34.90
N ARG A 113 -0.73 5.90 -35.86
CA ARG A 113 -1.59 7.06 -35.58
C ARG A 113 -2.85 6.66 -34.81
N GLN A 114 -3.54 5.59 -35.21
CA GLN A 114 -4.71 5.08 -34.51
C GLN A 114 -4.38 4.69 -33.06
N PHE A 115 -3.26 3.99 -32.84
CA PHE A 115 -2.78 3.65 -31.51
C PHE A 115 -2.55 4.90 -30.65
N HIS A 116 -1.78 5.87 -31.15
CA HIS A 116 -1.46 7.09 -30.39
C HIS A 116 -2.70 7.95 -30.12
N GLN A 117 -3.63 8.05 -31.07
CA GLN A 117 -4.90 8.75 -30.85
C GLN A 117 -5.71 8.11 -29.73
N LEU A 118 -5.80 6.78 -29.71
CA LEU A 118 -6.51 6.05 -28.67
C LEU A 118 -5.80 6.18 -27.32
N GLU A 119 -4.48 6.03 -27.29
CA GLU A 119 -3.64 6.23 -26.11
C GLU A 119 -3.82 7.64 -25.52
N ASP A 120 -3.84 8.67 -26.37
CA ASP A 120 -4.09 10.05 -25.95
C ASP A 120 -5.48 10.24 -25.35
N GLN A 121 -6.52 9.62 -25.93
CA GLN A 121 -7.88 9.66 -25.39
C GLN A 121 -7.94 9.01 -24.00
N LEU A 122 -7.33 7.82 -23.84
CA LEU A 122 -7.26 7.12 -22.57
C LEU A 122 -6.49 7.93 -21.52
N LYS A 123 -5.37 8.54 -21.91
CA LYS A 123 -4.54 9.37 -21.03
C LYS A 123 -5.28 10.64 -20.60
N LYS A 124 -5.95 11.34 -21.52
CA LYS A 124 -6.77 12.51 -21.20
C LYS A 124 -7.87 12.15 -20.21
N LYS A 125 -8.62 11.07 -20.47
CA LYS A 125 -9.66 10.60 -19.54
C LYS A 125 -9.10 10.31 -18.14
N LYS A 126 -7.91 9.70 -18.05
CA LYS A 126 -7.22 9.44 -16.78
C LYS A 126 -6.89 10.73 -16.03
N VAL A 127 -6.34 11.73 -16.73
CA VAL A 127 -6.00 13.04 -16.15
C VAL A 127 -7.26 13.74 -15.65
N ASP A 128 -8.28 13.87 -16.50
CA ASP A 128 -9.55 14.50 -16.14
C ASP A 128 -10.20 13.83 -14.92
N PHE A 129 -10.18 12.51 -14.87
CA PHE A 129 -10.69 11.75 -13.72
C PHE A 129 -9.87 12.02 -12.45
N GLN A 130 -8.54 12.01 -12.53
CA GLN A 130 -7.69 12.27 -11.36
C GLN A 130 -7.86 13.71 -10.84
N GLU A 131 -8.00 14.70 -11.73
CA GLU A 131 -8.27 16.09 -11.34
C GLU A 131 -9.60 16.21 -10.59
N LYS A 132 -10.65 15.58 -11.09
CA LYS A 132 -11.95 15.49 -10.43
C LYS A 132 -11.85 14.88 -9.04
N ILE A 133 -11.19 13.73 -8.91
CA ILE A 133 -10.98 13.05 -7.63
C ILE A 133 -10.17 13.92 -6.65
N THR A 134 -9.12 14.58 -7.16
CA THR A 134 -8.28 15.49 -6.37
C THR A 134 -9.09 16.68 -5.86
N SER A 135 -10.02 17.22 -6.66
CA SER A 135 -10.92 18.30 -6.22
C SER A 135 -11.81 17.85 -5.07
N LEU A 136 -12.44 16.67 -5.17
CA LEU A 136 -13.26 16.13 -4.07
C LEU A 136 -12.43 15.94 -2.81
N ALA A 137 -11.19 15.46 -2.93
CA ALA A 137 -10.31 15.28 -1.80
C ALA A 137 -9.99 16.61 -1.09
N GLN A 138 -9.77 17.69 -1.86
CA GLN A 138 -9.57 19.03 -1.32
C GLN A 138 -10.79 19.59 -0.60
N GLU A 139 -11.99 19.29 -1.09
CA GLU A 139 -13.23 19.70 -0.44
C GLU A 139 -13.44 18.98 0.89
N ILE A 140 -13.13 17.68 0.96
CA ILE A 140 -13.13 16.93 2.23
C ILE A 140 -12.05 17.47 3.17
N GLU A 141 -10.85 17.75 2.67
CA GLU A 141 -9.76 18.32 3.46
C GLU A 141 -10.17 19.62 4.15
N LYS A 142 -10.92 20.49 3.47
CA LYS A 142 -11.46 21.75 4.02
C LYS A 142 -12.59 21.55 5.03
N ALA A 143 -13.31 20.43 4.97
CA ALA A 143 -14.43 20.12 5.86
C ALA A 143 -13.99 19.47 7.18
N LEU A 144 -12.77 18.93 7.23
CA LEU A 144 -12.20 18.29 8.41
C LEU A 144 -11.49 19.30 9.32
N GLU A 145 -11.55 19.06 10.62
CA GLU A 145 -10.86 19.87 11.62
C GLU A 145 -9.35 19.54 11.67
N PRO A 146 -8.50 20.45 12.15
CA PRO A 146 -7.05 20.22 12.22
C PRO A 146 -6.67 18.94 12.96
N HIS A 147 -7.38 18.59 14.04
CA HIS A 147 -7.14 17.37 14.79
C HIS A 147 -7.48 16.10 13.97
N GLN A 148 -8.55 16.15 13.15
CA GLN A 148 -8.96 15.08 12.24
C GLN A 148 -7.98 14.93 11.07
N LEU A 149 -7.45 16.04 10.55
CA LEU A 149 -6.43 16.04 9.51
C LEU A 149 -5.12 15.43 10.02
N TYR A 150 -4.69 15.80 11.23
CA TYR A 150 -3.54 15.20 11.89
C TYR A 150 -3.75 13.69 12.10
N ALA A 151 -4.95 13.33 12.57
CA ALA A 151 -5.37 11.95 12.74
C ALA A 151 -5.28 11.14 11.44
N LEU A 152 -5.84 11.66 10.35
CA LEU A 152 -5.79 11.03 9.03
C LEU A 152 -4.36 10.91 8.49
N GLN A 153 -3.56 11.98 8.62
CA GLN A 153 -2.17 12.00 8.17
C GLN A 153 -1.32 10.95 8.88
N ASN A 154 -1.58 10.68 10.16
CA ASN A 154 -0.86 9.68 10.96
C ASN A 154 -1.53 8.31 11.04
N TYR A 155 -2.73 8.16 10.44
CA TYR A 155 -3.44 6.89 10.43
C TYR A 155 -2.64 5.77 9.76
N VAL A 156 -2.54 4.64 10.45
CA VAL A 156 -1.93 3.39 9.96
C VAL A 156 -3.06 2.36 9.78
N PRO A 157 -3.31 1.88 8.55
CA PRO A 157 -4.38 0.93 8.28
C PRO A 157 -4.16 -0.39 9.06
N CYS A 158 -5.12 -0.74 9.91
CA CYS A 158 -5.07 -1.95 10.72
C CYS A 158 -6.45 -2.61 10.80
N VAL A 159 -6.46 -3.94 10.88
CA VAL A 159 -7.69 -4.73 11.08
C VAL A 159 -8.09 -4.74 12.55
N ILE A 160 -7.10 -4.92 13.44
CA ILE A 160 -7.31 -4.93 14.89
C ILE A 160 -6.53 -3.74 15.48
N PRO A 161 -7.21 -2.73 16.04
CA PRO A 161 -6.54 -1.63 16.70
C PRO A 161 -5.88 -2.08 18.02
N PRO A 162 -4.73 -1.50 18.42
CA PRO A 162 -4.11 -1.78 19.72
C PRO A 162 -5.01 -1.33 20.89
N LYS A 163 -4.85 -1.95 22.07
CA LYS A 163 -5.67 -1.65 23.27
C LYS A 163 -5.29 -0.29 23.88
N GLY A 164 -6.26 0.63 24.06
CA GLY A 164 -6.08 1.96 24.66
C GLY A 164 -7.24 2.93 24.35
N GLU A 165 -7.33 4.06 25.06
CA GLU A 165 -8.52 4.95 25.11
C GLU A 165 -8.66 6.00 23.98
N SER A 166 -7.76 6.10 23.02
CA SER A 166 -7.87 7.13 21.97
C SER A 166 -7.52 6.53 20.63
N ARG A 167 -8.55 6.41 19.79
CA ARG A 167 -8.53 5.61 18.57
C ARG A 167 -7.96 6.33 17.36
N ILE A 168 -7.37 7.52 17.51
CA ILE A 168 -6.38 8.06 16.56
C ILE A 168 -5.28 8.82 17.29
N GLY A 169 -4.04 8.69 16.80
CA GLY A 169 -2.93 9.55 17.21
C GLY A 169 -2.29 9.16 18.54
N GLN A 170 -2.45 7.92 19.01
CA GLN A 170 -1.80 7.49 20.24
C GLN A 170 -0.29 7.32 20.07
N VAL A 171 0.38 7.95 21.03
CA VAL A 171 1.82 8.06 21.23
C VAL A 171 2.48 6.70 21.07
N LEU A 172 3.60 6.70 20.35
CA LEU A 172 4.52 5.59 20.22
C LEU A 172 4.70 4.90 21.60
N ASP A 173 4.44 3.59 21.69
CA ASP A 173 4.64 2.80 22.93
C ASP A 173 6.13 2.58 23.19
N VAL A 174 6.84 3.67 23.49
CA VAL A 174 8.28 3.70 23.79
C VAL A 174 8.56 2.79 24.99
N GLN A 175 7.67 2.74 25.98
CA GLN A 175 7.84 1.92 27.17
C GLN A 175 7.67 0.42 26.91
N GLY A 176 6.69 0.01 26.11
CA GLY A 176 6.52 -1.38 25.71
C GLY A 176 7.68 -1.89 24.85
N ILE A 177 8.18 -1.04 23.94
CA ILE A 177 9.39 -1.33 23.15
C ILE A 177 10.60 -1.44 24.07
N GLY A 178 10.81 -0.50 24.99
CA GLY A 178 11.89 -0.56 25.98
C GLY A 178 11.88 -1.85 26.80
N ARG A 179 10.70 -2.32 27.24
CA ARG A 179 10.54 -3.61 27.94
C ARG A 179 10.87 -4.82 27.06
N ARG A 180 10.61 -4.74 25.75
CA ARG A 180 10.98 -5.80 24.80
C ARG A 180 12.49 -5.83 24.56
N LEU A 181 13.12 -4.67 24.42
CA LEU A 181 14.58 -4.54 24.30
C LEU A 181 15.29 -5.04 25.56
N ALA A 182 14.78 -4.72 26.75
CA ALA A 182 15.31 -5.23 28.01
C ALA A 182 15.24 -6.77 28.09
N ARG A 183 14.11 -7.37 27.68
CA ARG A 183 13.96 -8.84 27.61
C ARG A 183 14.91 -9.50 26.61
N LEU A 184 15.17 -8.84 25.49
CA LEU A 184 16.13 -9.33 24.50
C LEU A 184 17.56 -9.31 25.06
N ARG A 185 17.91 -8.25 25.79
CA ARG A 185 19.21 -8.11 26.47
C ARG A 185 19.40 -9.13 27.57
N SER A 186 18.35 -9.45 28.34
CA SER A 186 18.43 -10.41 29.45
C SER A 186 18.55 -11.88 29.01
N LEU A 187 18.48 -12.19 27.70
CA LEU A 187 18.74 -13.54 27.22
C LEU A 187 20.20 -13.93 27.47
N PRO A 188 20.49 -15.17 27.91
CA PRO A 188 21.85 -15.70 27.95
C PRO A 188 22.51 -15.73 26.56
N ASP A 189 23.80 -15.41 26.47
CA ASP A 189 24.54 -15.35 25.20
C ASP A 189 24.42 -16.61 24.33
N PRO A 190 24.54 -17.85 24.87
CA PRO A 190 24.42 -19.05 24.05
C PRO A 190 23.02 -19.21 23.44
N LEU A 191 21.99 -18.76 24.15
CA LEU A 191 20.61 -18.80 23.68
C LEU A 191 20.33 -17.70 22.64
N TYR A 192 20.90 -16.51 22.85
CA TYR A 192 20.81 -15.43 21.88
C TYR A 192 21.48 -15.82 20.56
N GLN A 193 22.72 -16.30 20.59
CA GLN A 193 23.44 -16.66 19.36
C GLN A 193 22.72 -17.75 18.55
N ARG A 194 22.17 -18.76 19.23
CA ARG A 194 21.39 -19.82 18.56
C ARG A 194 20.08 -19.32 17.95
N ARG A 195 19.41 -18.36 18.60
CA ARG A 195 18.07 -17.89 18.22
C ARG A 195 18.07 -16.54 17.50
N LYS A 196 19.22 -15.91 17.30
CA LYS A 196 19.33 -14.55 16.75
C LYS A 196 18.54 -14.42 15.45
N HIS A 197 18.75 -15.36 14.53
CA HIS A 197 18.06 -15.38 13.25
C HIS A 197 16.53 -15.51 13.40
N ASP A 198 16.05 -16.40 14.27
CA ASP A 198 14.62 -16.57 14.54
C ASP A 198 13.99 -15.33 15.17
N ILE A 199 14.69 -14.67 16.10
CA ILE A 199 14.23 -13.44 16.76
C ILE A 199 14.10 -12.31 15.74
N ILE A 200 15.07 -12.17 14.83
CA ILE A 200 15.01 -11.18 13.74
C ILE A 200 13.83 -11.50 12.82
N ASN A 201 13.69 -12.75 12.39
CA ASN A 201 12.57 -13.17 11.54
C ASN A 201 11.21 -12.91 12.19
N GLN A 202 11.04 -13.23 13.47
CA GLN A 202 9.82 -12.93 14.21
C GLN A 202 9.54 -11.43 14.28
N THR A 203 10.57 -10.59 14.40
CA THR A 203 10.43 -9.14 14.34
C THR A 203 9.98 -8.69 12.95
N ILE A 204 10.57 -9.21 11.88
CA ILE A 204 10.19 -8.91 10.49
C ILE A 204 8.75 -9.33 10.21
N GLU A 205 8.36 -10.55 10.57
CA GLU A 205 6.97 -11.03 10.43
C GLU A 205 5.99 -10.17 11.23
N GLY A 206 6.36 -9.76 12.44
CA GLY A 206 5.57 -8.82 13.23
C GLY A 206 5.40 -7.44 12.57
N ILE A 207 6.41 -6.98 11.82
CA ILE A 207 6.32 -5.75 11.01
C ILE A 207 5.37 -5.96 9.84
N LYS A 208 5.51 -7.06 9.09
CA LYS A 208 4.62 -7.39 7.96
C LYS A 208 3.16 -7.42 8.39
N LEU A 209 2.85 -8.09 9.50
CA LEU A 209 1.49 -8.19 10.04
C LEU A 209 0.92 -6.84 10.49
N ARG A 210 1.74 -5.99 11.13
CA ARG A 210 1.31 -4.68 11.64
C ARG A 210 1.08 -3.66 10.54
N THR A 211 1.91 -3.71 9.51
CA THR A 211 1.96 -2.67 8.47
C THR A 211 1.27 -3.09 7.18
N GLY A 212 1.02 -4.39 6.98
CA GLY A 212 0.58 -4.95 5.71
C GLY A 212 1.63 -4.85 4.59
N PHE A 213 2.84 -4.36 4.88
CA PHE A 213 3.93 -4.23 3.93
C PHE A 213 4.66 -5.56 3.78
N ILE A 214 4.73 -6.08 2.55
CA ILE A 214 5.53 -7.25 2.19
C ILE A 214 6.79 -6.74 1.48
N PRO A 215 7.94 -6.62 2.19
CA PRO A 215 9.19 -6.20 1.56
C PRO A 215 9.64 -7.21 0.50
N ASP A 216 10.33 -6.72 -0.53
CA ASP A 216 11.06 -7.58 -1.45
C ASP A 216 12.27 -8.25 -0.74
N GLU A 217 12.89 -9.21 -1.43
CA GLU A 217 13.99 -10.00 -0.87
C GLU A 217 15.19 -9.12 -0.48
N ALA A 218 15.51 -8.12 -1.30
CA ALA A 218 16.59 -7.17 -1.04
C ALA A 218 16.34 -6.30 0.20
N THR A 219 15.12 -5.77 0.35
CA THR A 219 14.72 -4.99 1.54
C THR A 219 14.68 -5.85 2.78
N THR A 220 14.25 -7.11 2.66
CA THR A 220 14.24 -8.08 3.77
C THR A 220 15.67 -8.37 4.25
N ALA A 221 16.61 -8.57 3.33
CA ALA A 221 18.02 -8.79 3.67
C ALA A 221 18.67 -7.57 4.35
N ASP A 222 18.45 -6.36 3.83
CA ASP A 222 18.93 -5.09 4.43
C ASP A 222 18.37 -4.90 5.85
N LEU A 223 17.08 -5.14 6.03
CA LEU A 223 16.41 -5.04 7.34
C LEU A 223 16.93 -6.09 8.33
N THR A 224 17.20 -7.31 7.85
CA THR A 224 17.75 -8.41 8.66
C THR A 224 19.14 -8.05 9.19
N ALA A 225 20.02 -7.52 8.34
CA ALA A 225 21.36 -7.10 8.73
C ALA A 225 21.31 -5.98 9.79
N LYS A 226 20.55 -4.92 9.52
CA LYS A 226 20.43 -3.78 10.45
C LYS A 226 19.81 -4.15 11.79
N LEU A 227 18.81 -5.04 11.80
CA LEU A 227 18.25 -5.57 13.05
C LEU A 227 19.27 -6.41 13.82
N GLY A 228 20.07 -7.21 13.11
CA GLY A 228 21.17 -7.98 13.70
C GLY A 228 22.21 -7.09 14.38
N ASP A 229 22.67 -6.05 13.68
CA ASP A 229 23.64 -5.08 14.21
C ASP A 229 23.07 -4.31 15.40
N PHE A 230 21.83 -3.84 15.30
CA PHE A 230 21.14 -3.15 16.38
C PHE A 230 21.03 -4.02 17.64
N TYR A 231 20.66 -5.30 17.49
CA TYR A 231 20.55 -6.23 18.62
C TYR A 231 21.89 -6.57 19.26
N ASP A 232 22.96 -6.70 18.47
CA ASP A 232 24.31 -6.93 19.01
C ASP A 232 24.80 -5.70 19.79
N CYS A 233 24.62 -4.50 19.23
CA CYS A 233 24.93 -3.24 19.91
C CYS A 233 24.15 -3.11 21.23
N LEU A 234 22.85 -3.38 21.21
CA LEU A 234 21.99 -3.33 22.40
C LEU A 234 22.48 -4.25 23.54
N ARG A 235 22.96 -5.44 23.19
CA ARG A 235 23.47 -6.42 24.17
C ARG A 235 24.84 -6.03 24.72
N ASN A 236 25.68 -5.38 23.92
CA ASN A 236 27.02 -4.96 24.32
C ASN A 236 27.06 -3.67 25.16
N LEU A 237 25.93 -2.95 25.30
CA LEU A 237 25.87 -1.80 26.21
C LEU A 237 26.11 -2.21 27.67
N SER A 238 26.56 -1.29 28.52
CA SER A 238 26.52 -1.51 29.97
C SER A 238 25.08 -1.37 30.49
N GLU A 239 24.80 -1.86 31.70
CA GLU A 239 23.47 -1.70 32.31
C GLU A 239 23.13 -0.22 32.54
N VAL A 240 24.12 0.57 32.97
CA VAL A 240 23.99 2.02 33.17
C VAL A 240 23.71 2.72 31.84
N ASP A 241 24.45 2.38 30.78
CA ASP A 241 24.24 2.96 29.45
C ASP A 241 22.89 2.59 28.86
N PHE A 242 22.43 1.36 29.10
CA PHE A 242 21.13 0.89 28.63
C PHE A 242 19.98 1.65 29.29
N GLU A 243 20.00 1.82 30.61
CA GLU A 243 18.93 2.55 31.30
C GLU A 243 18.91 4.03 30.94
N ILE A 244 20.08 4.66 30.72
CA ILE A 244 20.16 6.06 30.24
C ILE A 244 19.63 6.19 28.80
N LYS A 245 19.98 5.24 27.91
CA LYS A 245 19.66 5.32 26.47
C LYS A 245 18.35 4.64 26.08
N LYS A 246 17.60 4.08 27.03
CA LYS A 246 16.43 3.21 26.80
C LYS A 246 15.39 3.82 25.86
N GLU A 247 15.04 5.09 26.08
CA GLU A 247 14.08 5.80 25.24
C GLU A 247 14.63 6.09 23.84
N ALA A 248 15.91 6.44 23.74
CA ALA A 248 16.59 6.69 22.46
C ALA A 248 16.69 5.41 21.64
N LEU A 249 17.03 4.28 22.26
CA LEU A 249 17.08 2.95 21.63
C LEU A 249 15.71 2.49 21.15
N ALA A 250 14.66 2.78 21.93
CA ALA A 250 13.30 2.50 21.50
C ALA A 250 12.92 3.34 20.26
N LYS A 251 13.29 4.62 20.21
CA LYS A 251 13.10 5.49 19.03
C LYS A 251 13.88 5.00 17.81
N GLU A 252 15.14 4.63 17.99
CA GLU A 252 15.97 4.06 16.92
C GLU A 252 15.39 2.76 16.37
N PHE A 253 14.96 1.86 17.25
CA PHE A 253 14.28 0.62 16.85
C PHE A 253 13.00 0.89 16.07
N MET A 254 12.23 1.90 16.46
CA MET A 254 11.01 2.28 15.73
C MET A 254 11.32 2.82 14.34
N GLU A 255 12.30 3.70 14.20
CA GLU A 255 12.69 4.21 12.87
C GLU A 255 13.28 3.12 11.98
N LEU A 256 14.03 2.18 12.56
CA LEU A 256 14.55 1.03 11.84
C LEU A 256 13.44 0.09 11.33
N THR A 257 12.40 -0.11 12.13
CA THR A 257 11.28 -1.03 11.83
C THR A 257 10.11 -0.35 11.13
N LYS A 258 10.16 0.97 10.98
CA LYS A 258 9.20 1.74 10.19
C LYS A 258 9.37 1.34 8.73
N PRO A 259 8.34 0.80 8.08
CA PRO A 259 8.46 0.48 6.67
C PRO A 259 8.77 1.79 5.94
N LYS A 260 9.68 1.75 4.96
CA LYS A 260 9.93 2.87 4.03
C LYS A 260 8.73 3.07 3.09
N LEU A 261 7.53 3.11 3.63
CA LEU A 261 6.37 3.62 2.94
C LEU A 261 6.65 5.11 2.78
N ARG A 262 6.68 5.60 1.54
CA ARG A 262 6.58 7.05 1.33
C ARG A 262 5.32 7.48 2.07
N PRO A 263 5.38 8.41 3.03
CA PRO A 263 4.18 8.88 3.70
C PRO A 263 3.23 9.34 2.60
N LEU A 264 2.08 8.66 2.50
CA LEU A 264 1.06 9.04 1.54
C LEU A 264 0.69 10.50 1.83
N ALA A 265 0.58 11.30 0.79
CA ALA A 265 0.08 12.65 0.94
C ALA A 265 -1.33 12.58 1.52
N LEU A 266 -1.70 13.55 2.37
CA LEU A 266 -3.02 13.64 3.00
C LEU A 266 -4.16 13.41 1.98
N LYS A 267 -4.07 14.08 0.84
CA LYS A 267 -5.00 13.95 -0.28
C LYS A 267 -5.14 12.51 -0.77
N GLN A 268 -4.04 11.78 -0.92
CA GLN A 268 -4.08 10.36 -1.30
C GLN A 268 -4.78 9.50 -0.24
N LYS A 269 -4.62 9.80 1.06
CA LYS A 269 -5.36 9.10 2.11
C LYS A 269 -6.86 9.39 2.05
N ILE A 270 -7.25 10.64 1.79
CA ILE A 270 -8.65 11.01 1.57
C ILE A 270 -9.19 10.23 0.36
N GLU A 271 -8.46 10.16 -0.75
CA GLU A 271 -8.86 9.40 -1.93
C GLU A 271 -9.03 7.89 -1.65
N ILE A 272 -8.11 7.30 -0.90
CA ILE A 272 -8.08 5.86 -0.62
C ILE A 272 -9.16 5.44 0.37
N PHE A 273 -9.44 6.25 1.40
CA PHE A 273 -10.35 5.88 2.48
C PHE A 273 -11.69 6.61 2.39
N LEU A 274 -11.67 7.95 2.25
CA LEU A 274 -12.87 8.78 2.35
C LEU A 274 -13.62 8.98 1.02
N LEU A 275 -12.99 8.67 -0.12
CA LEU A 275 -13.62 8.63 -1.46
C LEU A 275 -13.67 7.20 -2.02
N SER A 276 -13.59 6.21 -1.14
CA SER A 276 -13.70 4.80 -1.49
C SER A 276 -15.17 4.40 -1.64
N PRO A 277 -15.53 3.46 -2.53
CA PRO A 277 -16.91 2.98 -2.62
C PRO A 277 -17.43 2.37 -1.31
N GLU A 278 -16.55 1.73 -0.55
CA GLU A 278 -16.90 1.02 0.68
C GLU A 278 -17.39 1.97 1.79
N ILE A 279 -16.87 3.21 1.83
CA ILE A 279 -17.27 4.19 2.84
C ILE A 279 -18.76 4.58 2.76
N ILE A 280 -19.38 4.44 1.60
CA ILE A 280 -20.80 4.79 1.38
C ILE A 280 -21.66 3.92 2.31
N SER A 281 -21.52 2.61 2.20
CA SER A 281 -22.25 1.66 3.05
C SER A 281 -21.95 1.83 4.54
N ILE A 282 -20.71 2.15 4.90
CA ILE A 282 -20.29 2.38 6.29
C ILE A 282 -20.96 3.64 6.88
N LEU A 283 -21.07 4.71 6.10
CA LEU A 283 -21.70 5.95 6.54
C LEU A 283 -23.24 5.85 6.56
N GLU A 284 -23.83 5.10 5.65
CA GLU A 284 -25.28 4.84 5.58
C GLU A 284 -25.78 3.89 6.68
N ALA A 285 -25.02 2.82 6.97
CA ALA A 285 -25.37 1.84 7.99
C ALA A 285 -25.29 2.40 9.42
N ARG A 286 -24.69 3.58 9.60
CA ARG A 286 -24.54 4.21 10.91
C ARG A 286 -25.85 4.95 11.27
N PRO A 287 -26.59 4.53 12.31
CA PRO A 287 -27.80 5.23 12.71
C PRO A 287 -27.48 6.71 12.99
N GLN A 288 -28.33 7.61 12.51
CA GLN A 288 -28.35 8.98 13.00
C GLN A 288 -28.95 8.98 14.41
N GLU A 289 -28.18 8.61 15.45
CA GLU A 289 -28.47 8.83 16.89
C GLU A 289 -27.31 8.24 17.71
N VAL A 290 -26.76 8.86 18.76
CA VAL A 290 -27.45 9.55 19.86
C VAL A 290 -26.70 10.84 20.24
N GLN A 291 -27.42 11.96 20.15
CA GLN A 291 -27.18 13.15 20.94
C GLN A 291 -27.40 12.77 22.42
N GLY A 292 -26.33 12.75 23.21
CA GLY A 292 -26.41 12.62 24.67
C GLY A 292 -26.37 11.17 25.20
N ARG A 293 -25.23 10.80 25.79
CA ARG A 293 -25.15 10.00 27.01
C ARG A 293 -23.79 10.26 27.68
N HIS A 294 -23.88 11.11 28.71
CA HIS A 294 -23.01 11.35 29.87
C HIS A 294 -21.49 11.46 29.67
#